data_AF-B2ZF94-F1
#
_entry.id   AF-B2ZF94-F1
#
_cell.length_a   1.000
_cell.length_b   1.000
_cell.length_c   1.000
_cell.angle_alpha   90.00
_cell.angle_beta   90.00
_cell.angle_gamma   90.00
#
_symmetry.space_group_name_H-M   'P 1'
#
loop_
_entity.id
_entity.type
_entity.pdbx_description
1 polymer ?
#
loop_
_entity_poly.entity_id
_entity_poly.type
_entity_poly.pdbx_seq_one_letter_code
_entity_poly.pdbx_strand_id
1 'polypeptide(L)'
;MRTNTNEINIHLLLSNDINRLREAALSKLLKLTQQNCTHDSMHNHDSITLAKLNKLPKPTTWKGKRVFGVPLRVYQQTTGQILPVAITNALQYVRMNAGKCEGLFRKPGVKSKIDRLRSQIESINDSNSDSSLETIKFDDYQPFVVADVIRQYFRELPECLIPPSITRLLCDLIKCATQEEQLLAIRYVFLLLPDETRDVVETILRFLLDVSIRSGNSQITCRSLARIFVPSIFQSYHDMHNTSSKVLWWKWKKDKLDAIQQESERLTLELCLMTMILNVDLLCRVPNSLSEELKLPTSRKTKHLDDLVRHVCNGEFQMKKYITKDSEQFLQYLSNTKFKNVQTNLTGVDVSIHKPSINTCDSDDINLPVWKCSIDIPNTNVKQVCQRILHERYLWDNHFAESRTVEKIDDDKEIVQYVLNFLDLVPVRSFCEFRFSKKITSRSVPDTTAMLISAVSIDHLQNHFLPGSIGITKDMHYYITPSTTQPGHTTVTQVACVDFSGRSSQWYENVFGYLLANNLQSLRDTFTNSKIVKV
;
A
#
# COMPACT_ATOMS: atom_id res chain seq x y z
N MET A 1 26.89 10.05 -9.96
CA MET A 1 26.15 11.33 -9.96
C MET A 1 26.16 11.90 -8.55
N ARG A 2 26.07 13.24 -8.38
CA ARG A 2 25.84 13.83 -7.05
C ARG A 2 24.38 13.56 -6.66
N THR A 3 24.15 12.88 -5.54
CA THR A 3 22.79 12.73 -5.00
C THR A 3 22.34 14.07 -4.42
N ASN A 4 21.34 14.71 -5.03
CA ASN A 4 20.72 15.91 -4.46
C ASN A 4 20.03 15.53 -3.14
N THR A 5 20.66 15.87 -2.02
CA THR A 5 20.18 15.59 -0.66
C THR A 5 18.83 16.23 -0.36
N ASN A 6 18.45 17.26 -1.12
CA ASN A 6 17.33 18.16 -0.85
C ASN A 6 16.02 17.76 -1.55
N GLU A 7 16.04 16.75 -2.43
CA GLU A 7 14.82 16.28 -3.12
C GLU A 7 13.89 15.53 -2.15
N ILE A 8 12.61 15.95 -2.10
CA ILE A 8 11.58 15.41 -1.21
C ILE A 8 11.26 13.95 -1.57
N ASN A 9 11.17 13.07 -0.56
CA ASN A 9 10.73 11.68 -0.76
C ASN A 9 9.18 11.60 -0.92
N ILE A 10 8.70 10.84 -1.90
CA ILE A 10 7.27 10.67 -2.20
C ILE A 10 6.43 10.20 -1.00
N HIS A 11 7.00 9.41 -0.09
CA HIS A 11 6.28 8.93 1.10
C HIS A 11 5.95 10.01 2.13
N LEU A 12 6.51 11.22 1.99
CA LEU A 12 6.23 12.40 2.84
C LEU A 12 5.13 13.31 2.25
N LEU A 13 4.54 12.93 1.11
CA LEU A 13 3.55 13.73 0.39
C LEU A 13 2.12 13.29 0.69
N LEU A 14 1.28 14.22 1.13
CA LEU A 14 -0.14 13.99 1.35
C LEU A 14 -0.89 13.82 0.02
N SER A 15 -2.10 13.30 0.06
CA SER A 15 -2.78 12.76 -1.12
C SER A 15 -3.01 13.76 -2.26
N ASN A 16 -3.31 15.01 -1.92
CA ASN A 16 -3.45 16.09 -2.91
C ASN A 16 -2.12 16.41 -3.63
N ASP A 17 -0.99 16.32 -2.91
CA ASP A 17 0.34 16.52 -3.49
C ASP A 17 0.72 15.36 -4.42
N ILE A 18 0.40 14.11 -4.03
CA ILE A 18 0.58 12.94 -4.90
C ILE A 18 -0.22 13.07 -6.20
N ASN A 19 -1.48 13.53 -6.13
CA ASN A 19 -2.29 13.72 -7.32
C ASN A 19 -1.68 14.75 -8.29
N ARG A 20 -1.38 15.95 -7.80
CA ARG A 20 -0.74 17.02 -8.58
C ARG A 20 0.61 16.59 -9.15
N LEU A 21 1.39 15.83 -8.37
CA LEU A 21 2.67 15.26 -8.79
C LEU A 21 2.52 14.24 -9.94
N ARG A 22 1.51 13.36 -9.89
CA ARG A 22 1.24 12.38 -10.96
C ARG A 22 0.79 13.05 -12.26
N GLU A 23 -0.03 14.09 -12.19
CA GLU A 23 -0.49 14.86 -13.34
C GLU A 23 0.65 15.65 -14.00
N ALA A 24 1.48 16.32 -13.18
CA ALA A 24 2.67 17.03 -13.66
C ALA A 24 3.71 16.06 -14.25
N ALA A 25 4.01 14.94 -13.58
CA ALA A 25 4.94 13.93 -14.07
C ALA A 25 4.51 13.33 -15.42
N LEU A 26 3.20 13.08 -15.63
CA LEU A 26 2.68 12.63 -16.92
C LEU A 26 2.92 13.69 -18.01
N SER A 27 2.60 14.94 -17.69
CA SER A 27 2.75 16.08 -18.60
C SER A 27 4.21 16.32 -18.99
N LYS A 28 5.16 16.20 -18.05
CA LYS A 28 6.60 16.28 -18.34
C LYS A 28 7.10 15.08 -19.14
N LEU A 29 6.66 13.85 -18.82
CA LEU A 29 7.07 12.64 -19.53
C LEU A 29 6.62 12.67 -21.01
N LEU A 30 5.37 13.05 -21.27
CA LEU A 30 4.86 13.18 -22.63
C LEU A 30 5.61 14.28 -23.40
N LYS A 31 5.83 15.46 -22.78
CA LYS A 31 6.64 16.53 -23.40
C LYS A 31 8.07 16.07 -23.71
N LEU A 32 8.74 15.39 -22.78
CA LEU A 32 10.10 14.88 -22.95
C LEU A 32 10.18 13.83 -24.08
N THR A 33 9.13 13.03 -24.24
CA THR A 33 8.97 12.09 -25.36
C THR A 33 8.83 12.84 -26.69
N GLN A 34 7.95 13.85 -26.75
CA GLN A 34 7.73 14.70 -27.94
C GLN A 34 8.97 15.51 -28.35
N GLN A 35 9.88 15.81 -27.42
CA GLN A 35 11.13 16.53 -27.71
C GLN A 35 12.25 15.62 -28.25
N ASN A 36 12.21 14.31 -27.96
CA ASN A 36 13.29 13.37 -28.29
C ASN A 36 12.91 12.29 -29.33
N CYS A 37 11.62 12.04 -29.58
CA CYS A 37 11.14 10.95 -30.42
C CYS A 37 10.44 11.45 -31.69
N THR A 38 10.45 10.66 -32.76
CA THR A 38 9.87 11.04 -34.06
C THR A 38 8.34 10.96 -34.07
N HIS A 39 7.68 11.72 -34.96
CA HIS A 39 6.21 11.80 -35.02
C HIS A 39 5.51 10.44 -35.20
N ASP A 40 6.09 9.49 -35.95
CA ASP A 40 5.52 8.13 -36.10
C ASP A 40 5.42 7.37 -34.77
N SER A 41 6.29 7.67 -33.81
CA SER A 41 6.21 7.09 -32.45
C SER A 41 5.14 7.77 -31.59
N MET A 42 4.96 9.08 -31.72
CA MET A 42 4.09 9.90 -30.86
C MET A 42 2.63 9.41 -30.84
N HIS A 43 2.08 9.03 -31.99
CA HIS A 43 0.69 8.58 -32.09
C HIS A 43 0.35 7.33 -31.24
N ASN A 44 1.35 6.55 -30.81
CA ASN A 44 1.15 5.45 -29.87
C ASN A 44 1.04 5.93 -28.40
N HIS A 45 1.66 7.07 -28.08
CA HIS A 45 1.91 7.56 -26.72
C HIS A 45 0.88 8.59 -26.25
N ASP A 46 0.31 9.39 -27.17
CA ASP A 46 -0.72 10.41 -26.88
C ASP A 46 -1.98 9.84 -26.16
N SER A 47 -2.17 8.51 -26.20
CA SER A 47 -3.29 7.85 -25.55
C SER A 47 -3.09 7.55 -24.05
N ILE A 48 -1.91 7.79 -23.46
CA ILE A 48 -1.59 7.45 -22.07
C ILE A 48 -2.25 8.42 -21.08
N THR A 49 -3.03 7.90 -20.13
CA THR A 49 -3.67 8.72 -19.08
C THR A 49 -3.63 8.02 -17.71
N LEU A 50 -3.63 8.79 -16.62
CA LEU A 50 -3.70 8.23 -15.25
C LEU A 50 -4.91 7.31 -15.05
N ALA A 51 -6.05 7.66 -15.65
CA ALA A 51 -7.27 6.84 -15.62
C ALA A 51 -7.09 5.47 -16.30
N LYS A 52 -6.25 5.35 -17.33
CA LYS A 52 -5.89 4.06 -17.94
C LYS A 52 -4.87 3.30 -17.09
N LEU A 53 -3.88 3.98 -16.51
CA LEU A 53 -2.84 3.35 -15.67
C LEU A 53 -3.40 2.81 -14.34
N ASN A 54 -4.43 3.45 -13.77
CA ASN A 54 -5.09 3.02 -12.54
C ASN A 54 -6.20 1.98 -12.75
N LYS A 55 -6.50 1.57 -14.00
CA LYS A 55 -7.67 0.74 -14.34
C LYS A 55 -7.38 -0.76 -14.19
N LEU A 56 -8.09 -1.40 -13.27
CA LEU A 56 -8.07 -2.86 -13.11
C LEU A 56 -8.43 -3.63 -14.41
N PRO A 57 -7.92 -4.86 -14.60
CA PRO A 57 -8.28 -5.72 -15.72
C PRO A 57 -9.74 -6.21 -15.64
N LYS A 58 -10.15 -7.01 -16.63
CA LYS A 58 -11.45 -7.71 -16.57
C LYS A 58 -11.42 -8.78 -15.46
N PRO A 59 -12.41 -8.85 -14.55
CA PRO A 59 -12.43 -9.85 -13.46
C PRO A 59 -12.30 -11.32 -13.91
N THR A 60 -12.66 -11.63 -15.16
CA THR A 60 -12.43 -12.94 -15.80
C THR A 60 -10.96 -13.38 -15.86
N THR A 61 -10.01 -12.45 -15.67
CA THR A 61 -8.56 -12.76 -15.67
C THR A 61 -8.06 -13.35 -14.36
N TRP A 62 -8.76 -13.13 -13.24
CA TRP A 62 -8.39 -13.64 -11.90
C TRP A 62 -9.50 -14.40 -11.16
N LYS A 63 -10.75 -14.41 -11.65
CA LYS A 63 -11.87 -15.14 -11.02
C LYS A 63 -11.49 -16.60 -10.77
N GLY A 64 -11.57 -17.04 -9.51
CA GLY A 64 -11.22 -18.39 -9.08
C GLY A 64 -9.77 -18.61 -8.65
N LYS A 65 -8.90 -17.60 -8.77
CA LYS A 65 -7.54 -17.63 -8.19
C LYS A 65 -7.54 -16.96 -6.80
N ARG A 66 -6.58 -17.32 -5.93
CA ARG A 66 -6.45 -16.76 -4.58
C ARG A 66 -5.15 -15.99 -4.37
N VAL A 67 -4.02 -16.52 -4.81
CA VAL A 67 -2.70 -15.89 -4.62
C VAL A 67 -2.03 -15.56 -5.95
N PHE A 68 -1.73 -16.55 -6.79
CA PHE A 68 -0.99 -16.29 -8.03
C PHE A 68 -1.93 -15.75 -9.11
N GLY A 69 -1.53 -14.67 -9.77
CA GLY A 69 -2.31 -14.05 -10.83
C GLY A 69 -3.63 -13.41 -10.39
N VAL A 70 -3.67 -12.92 -9.15
CA VAL A 70 -4.64 -11.91 -8.67
C VAL A 70 -4.00 -10.52 -8.77
N PRO A 71 -4.71 -9.44 -9.18
CA PRO A 71 -4.15 -8.09 -9.19
C PRO A 71 -3.85 -7.60 -7.76
N LEU A 72 -2.76 -6.85 -7.57
CA LEU A 72 -2.28 -6.39 -6.27
C LEU A 72 -3.36 -5.66 -5.45
N ARG A 73 -4.09 -4.72 -6.08
CA ARG A 73 -5.23 -4.03 -5.45
C ARG A 73 -6.32 -4.99 -4.96
N VAL A 74 -6.66 -6.01 -5.75
CA VAL A 74 -7.71 -6.98 -5.40
C VAL A 74 -7.24 -7.87 -4.26
N TYR A 75 -5.96 -8.26 -4.25
CA TYR A 75 -5.36 -8.99 -3.13
C TYR A 75 -5.39 -8.15 -1.84
N GLN A 76 -5.04 -6.87 -1.92
CA GLN A 76 -5.10 -5.94 -0.79
C GLN A 76 -6.53 -5.67 -0.29
N GLN A 77 -7.50 -5.51 -1.19
CA GLN A 77 -8.93 -5.41 -0.84
C GLN A 77 -9.46 -6.66 -0.12
N THR A 78 -8.93 -7.85 -0.47
CA THR A 78 -9.41 -9.14 0.02
C THR A 78 -8.72 -9.59 1.31
N THR A 79 -7.51 -9.11 1.60
CA THR A 79 -6.65 -9.62 2.71
C THR A 79 -6.03 -8.54 3.59
N GLY A 80 -6.21 -7.25 3.27
CA GLY A 80 -5.50 -6.12 3.87
C GLY A 80 -4.05 -5.94 3.39
N GLN A 81 -3.39 -7.02 2.98
CA GLN A 81 -1.95 -7.08 2.68
C GLN A 81 -1.63 -6.70 1.22
N ILE A 82 -0.54 -5.95 0.98
CA ILE A 82 -0.10 -5.57 -0.38
C ILE A 82 0.48 -6.78 -1.13
N LEU A 83 1.23 -7.63 -0.43
CA LEU A 83 1.78 -8.89 -0.92
C LEU A 83 1.37 -10.04 0.02
N PRO A 84 1.25 -11.28 -0.48
CA PRO A 84 1.03 -12.43 0.38
C PRO A 84 2.20 -12.59 1.36
N VAL A 85 1.93 -12.84 2.64
CA VAL A 85 2.95 -12.99 3.69
C VAL A 85 4.01 -14.04 3.30
N ALA A 86 3.58 -15.15 2.67
CA ALA A 86 4.51 -16.17 2.16
C ALA A 86 5.45 -15.67 1.04
N ILE A 87 5.04 -14.69 0.22
CA ILE A 87 5.92 -14.06 -0.78
C ILE A 87 6.91 -13.09 -0.10
N THR A 88 6.47 -12.34 0.92
CA THR A 88 7.36 -11.50 1.74
C THR A 88 8.41 -12.35 2.46
N ASN A 89 8.00 -13.45 3.10
CA ASN A 89 8.89 -14.40 3.76
C ASN A 89 9.84 -15.09 2.75
N ALA A 90 9.37 -15.42 1.54
CA ALA A 90 10.21 -15.94 0.47
C ALA A 90 11.30 -14.94 0.05
N LEU A 91 10.94 -13.66 -0.12
CA LEU A 91 11.90 -12.58 -0.41
C LEU A 91 12.93 -12.44 0.74
N GLN A 92 12.50 -12.45 1.99
CA GLN A 92 13.39 -12.40 3.16
C GLN A 92 14.36 -13.59 3.20
N TYR A 93 13.85 -14.81 3.06
CA TYR A 93 14.63 -16.05 3.03
C TYR A 93 15.69 -16.02 1.91
N VAL A 94 15.34 -15.53 0.72
CA VAL A 94 16.26 -15.43 -0.41
C VAL A 94 17.33 -14.35 -0.17
N ARG A 95 17.00 -13.20 0.44
CA ARG A 95 18.00 -12.18 0.87
C ARG A 95 19.03 -12.77 1.85
N MET A 96 18.55 -13.53 2.84
CA MET A 96 19.40 -14.14 3.88
C MET A 96 20.30 -15.28 3.37
N ASN A 97 20.03 -15.81 2.18
CA ASN A 97 20.83 -16.87 1.55
C ASN A 97 21.59 -16.42 0.28
N ALA A 98 21.44 -15.16 -0.16
CA ALA A 98 22.08 -14.62 -1.36
C ALA A 98 23.61 -14.84 -1.39
N GLY A 99 24.32 -14.40 -0.35
CA GLY A 99 25.77 -14.58 -0.21
C GLY A 99 26.25 -16.02 0.02
N LYS A 100 25.33 -16.99 0.15
CA LYS A 100 25.65 -18.42 0.37
C LYS A 100 25.43 -19.28 -0.89
N CYS A 101 24.75 -18.77 -1.91
CA CYS A 101 24.20 -19.57 -3.00
C CYS A 101 24.62 -19.08 -4.39
N GLU A 102 25.75 -19.57 -4.88
CA GLU A 102 26.21 -19.27 -6.24
C GLU A 102 25.17 -19.64 -7.30
N GLY A 103 24.77 -18.67 -8.12
CA GLY A 103 23.83 -18.89 -9.21
C GLY A 103 22.37 -18.76 -8.83
N LEU A 104 22.04 -18.18 -7.68
CA LEU A 104 20.67 -17.75 -7.35
C LEU A 104 20.04 -16.97 -8.53
N PHE A 105 18.75 -17.21 -8.79
CA PHE A 105 18.00 -16.76 -9.97
C PHE A 105 18.49 -17.24 -11.36
N ARG A 106 19.67 -17.86 -11.48
CA ARG A 106 20.23 -18.36 -12.76
C ARG A 106 20.22 -19.89 -12.88
N LYS A 107 20.45 -20.60 -11.79
CA LYS A 107 20.25 -22.05 -11.66
C LYS A 107 18.76 -22.28 -11.34
N PRO A 108 18.03 -23.09 -12.11
CA PRO A 108 16.61 -23.36 -11.85
C PRO A 108 16.42 -24.23 -10.61
N GLY A 109 15.30 -24.06 -9.92
CA GLY A 109 14.87 -24.97 -8.86
C GLY A 109 14.36 -26.31 -9.41
N VAL A 110 14.31 -27.33 -8.55
CA VAL A 110 13.69 -28.63 -8.89
C VAL A 110 12.19 -28.42 -9.09
N LYS A 111 11.68 -28.65 -10.31
CA LYS A 111 10.29 -28.32 -10.68
C LYS A 111 9.24 -28.86 -9.71
N SER A 112 9.32 -30.13 -9.30
CA SER A 112 8.35 -30.72 -8.35
C SER A 112 8.36 -30.05 -6.97
N LYS A 113 9.49 -29.44 -6.55
CA LYS A 113 9.55 -28.62 -5.33
C LYS A 113 8.99 -27.21 -5.56
N ILE A 114 9.16 -26.61 -6.75
CA ILE A 114 8.55 -25.33 -7.14
C ILE A 114 7.01 -25.49 -7.13
N ASP A 115 6.50 -26.51 -7.82
CA ASP A 115 5.07 -26.81 -7.91
C ASP A 115 4.47 -27.07 -6.51
N ARG A 116 5.16 -27.87 -5.65
CA ARG A 116 4.74 -28.10 -4.26
C ARG A 116 4.67 -26.81 -3.43
N LEU A 117 5.73 -26.00 -3.45
CA LEU A 117 5.80 -24.74 -2.69
C LEU A 117 4.71 -23.76 -3.15
N ARG A 118 4.48 -23.66 -4.46
CA ARG A 118 3.38 -22.88 -5.04
C ARG A 118 2.01 -23.36 -4.56
N SER A 119 1.76 -24.68 -4.57
CA SER A 119 0.51 -25.25 -4.06
C SER A 119 0.29 -24.96 -2.57
N GLN A 120 1.34 -25.04 -1.73
CA GLN A 120 1.25 -24.67 -0.32
C GLN A 120 0.85 -23.20 -0.14
N ILE A 121 1.43 -22.29 -0.93
CA ILE A 121 1.12 -20.85 -0.88
C ILE A 121 -0.35 -20.58 -1.27
N GLU A 122 -0.88 -21.24 -2.32
CA GLU A 122 -2.29 -21.11 -2.73
C GLU A 122 -3.30 -21.67 -1.70
N SER A 123 -2.87 -22.53 -0.77
CA SER A 123 -3.73 -23.07 0.29
C SER A 123 -3.74 -22.28 1.60
N ILE A 124 -2.79 -21.37 1.86
CA ILE A 124 -2.73 -20.61 3.14
C ILE A 124 -4.05 -19.87 3.42
N ASN A 125 -4.61 -19.23 2.40
CA ASN A 125 -5.84 -18.43 2.52
C ASN A 125 -7.11 -19.27 2.26
N ASP A 126 -7.06 -20.60 2.39
CA ASP A 126 -8.25 -21.46 2.27
C ASP A 126 -8.88 -21.71 3.65
N SER A 127 -9.96 -20.97 3.93
CA SER A 127 -10.68 -20.98 5.21
C SER A 127 -11.35 -22.31 5.56
N ASN A 128 -11.33 -23.30 4.66
CA ASN A 128 -11.82 -24.65 4.89
C ASN A 128 -10.69 -25.64 5.28
N SER A 129 -9.48 -25.15 5.58
CA SER A 129 -8.31 -25.99 5.84
C SER A 129 -7.72 -25.80 7.25
N ASP A 130 -7.51 -26.92 7.95
CA ASP A 130 -6.75 -26.97 9.21
C ASP A 130 -5.27 -26.54 9.04
N SER A 131 -4.76 -26.53 7.80
CA SER A 131 -3.42 -26.05 7.43
C SER A 131 -3.24 -24.53 7.53
N SER A 132 -4.27 -23.76 7.87
CA SER A 132 -4.21 -22.31 8.12
C SER A 132 -3.26 -21.90 9.27
N LEU A 133 -2.76 -22.86 10.05
CA LEU A 133 -1.74 -22.67 11.10
C LEU A 133 -0.31 -23.08 10.70
N GLU A 134 -0.09 -23.72 9.54
CA GLU A 134 1.25 -24.13 9.11
C GLU A 134 1.98 -23.02 8.34
N THR A 135 2.77 -22.21 9.08
CA THR A 135 3.72 -21.28 8.47
C THR A 135 4.75 -22.06 7.62
N ILE A 136 4.86 -21.71 6.33
CA ILE A 136 5.80 -22.38 5.40
C ILE A 136 7.24 -22.25 5.89
N LYS A 137 7.87 -23.39 6.17
CA LYS A 137 9.29 -23.51 6.51
C LYS A 137 10.13 -23.44 5.24
N PHE A 138 10.61 -22.24 4.91
CA PHE A 138 11.42 -22.04 3.70
C PHE A 138 12.78 -22.75 3.75
N ASP A 139 13.30 -23.09 4.92
CA ASP A 139 14.54 -23.87 5.10
C ASP A 139 14.45 -25.32 4.58
N ASP A 140 13.25 -25.90 4.44
CA ASP A 140 13.03 -27.21 3.81
C ASP A 140 13.26 -27.19 2.28
N TYR A 141 13.38 -25.99 1.71
CA TYR A 141 13.56 -25.72 0.28
C TYR A 141 14.97 -25.20 -0.03
N GLN A 142 15.45 -25.47 -1.24
CA GLN A 142 16.68 -24.84 -1.72
C GLN A 142 16.38 -23.41 -2.20
N PRO A 143 17.27 -22.43 -1.99
CA PRO A 143 17.06 -21.05 -2.45
C PRO A 143 16.75 -20.90 -3.94
N PHE A 144 17.21 -21.80 -4.81
CA PHE A 144 16.84 -21.83 -6.22
C PHE A 144 15.33 -22.09 -6.46
N VAL A 145 14.71 -22.94 -5.63
CA VAL A 145 13.26 -23.22 -5.67
C VAL A 145 12.47 -22.00 -5.23
N VAL A 146 12.85 -21.38 -4.11
CA VAL A 146 12.17 -20.20 -3.57
C VAL A 146 12.31 -19.00 -4.53
N ALA A 147 13.50 -18.82 -5.11
CA ALA A 147 13.76 -17.82 -6.15
C ALA A 147 12.88 -18.00 -7.40
N ASP A 148 12.69 -19.24 -7.88
CA ASP A 148 11.79 -19.49 -9.02
C ASP A 148 10.32 -19.25 -8.68
N VAL A 149 9.86 -19.55 -7.46
CA VAL A 149 8.51 -19.24 -7.00
C VAL A 149 8.26 -17.72 -6.93
N ILE A 150 9.22 -16.93 -6.44
CA ILE A 150 9.16 -15.45 -6.44
C ILE A 150 9.06 -14.92 -7.88
N ARG A 151 9.93 -15.41 -8.77
CA ARG A 151 9.94 -15.05 -10.19
C ARG A 151 8.63 -15.41 -10.89
N GLN A 152 8.05 -16.56 -10.53
CA GLN A 152 6.76 -17.02 -11.01
C GLN A 152 5.62 -16.13 -10.52
N TYR A 153 5.57 -15.78 -9.23
CA TYR A 153 4.52 -14.92 -8.66
C TYR A 153 4.38 -13.60 -9.43
N PHE A 154 5.47 -12.84 -9.58
CA PHE A 154 5.42 -11.54 -10.28
C PHE A 154 5.13 -11.67 -11.77
N ARG A 155 5.62 -12.74 -12.43
CA ARG A 155 5.33 -13.02 -13.84
C ARG A 155 3.89 -13.47 -14.09
N GLU A 156 3.19 -13.98 -13.07
CA GLU A 156 1.81 -14.45 -13.19
C GLU A 156 0.76 -13.38 -12.89
N LEU A 157 1.16 -12.19 -12.42
CA LEU A 157 0.26 -11.05 -12.22
C LEU A 157 -0.50 -10.73 -13.53
N PRO A 158 -1.83 -10.44 -13.47
CA PRO A 158 -2.59 -10.14 -14.69
C PRO A 158 -2.11 -8.86 -15.40
N GLU A 159 -1.53 -7.95 -14.62
CA GLU A 159 -0.91 -6.70 -15.05
C GLU A 159 0.59 -6.80 -14.82
N CYS A 160 1.39 -6.42 -15.81
CA CYS A 160 2.81 -6.21 -15.59
C CYS A 160 3.03 -4.93 -14.77
N LEU A 161 4.03 -4.98 -13.89
CA LEU A 161 4.30 -3.92 -12.90
C LEU A 161 4.65 -2.58 -13.57
N ILE A 162 5.24 -2.60 -14.76
CA ILE A 162 5.33 -1.45 -15.65
C ILE A 162 4.39 -1.72 -16.86
N PRO A 163 3.28 -0.98 -17.03
CA PRO A 163 2.30 -1.27 -18.08
C PRO A 163 2.87 -1.24 -19.52
N PRO A 164 2.28 -1.96 -20.50
CA PRO A 164 2.90 -2.12 -21.82
C PRO A 164 2.99 -0.81 -22.63
N SER A 165 2.08 0.15 -22.40
CA SER A 165 2.15 1.48 -22.99
C SER A 165 3.35 2.28 -22.49
N ILE A 166 3.60 2.24 -21.18
CA ILE A 166 4.76 2.87 -20.54
C ILE A 166 6.06 2.18 -20.96
N THR A 167 6.03 0.84 -21.09
CA THR A 167 7.17 0.04 -21.56
C THR A 167 7.61 0.46 -22.96
N ARG A 168 6.67 0.70 -23.89
CA ARG A 168 6.97 1.20 -25.25
C ARG A 168 7.55 2.62 -25.21
N LEU A 169 6.94 3.53 -24.46
CA LEU A 169 7.43 4.90 -24.31
C LEU A 169 8.87 4.93 -23.78
N LEU A 170 9.19 4.11 -22.78
CA LEU A 170 10.56 3.97 -22.28
C LEU A 170 11.50 3.35 -23.32
N CYS A 171 11.07 2.34 -24.07
CA CYS A 171 11.87 1.77 -25.16
C CYS A 171 12.24 2.80 -26.23
N ASP A 172 11.32 3.70 -26.60
CA ASP A 172 11.57 4.73 -27.61
C ASP A 172 12.46 5.84 -27.04
N LEU A 173 12.11 6.38 -25.86
CA LEU A 173 12.83 7.47 -25.21
C LEU A 173 14.27 7.09 -24.87
N ILE A 174 14.54 5.86 -24.40
CA ILE A 174 15.90 5.41 -24.05
C ILE A 174 16.78 5.18 -25.29
N LYS A 175 16.21 5.02 -26.49
CA LYS A 175 16.99 4.95 -27.74
C LYS A 175 17.46 6.34 -28.22
N CYS A 176 16.79 7.43 -27.83
CA CYS A 176 17.00 8.76 -28.40
C CYS A 176 17.49 9.83 -27.41
N ALA A 177 17.03 9.81 -26.16
CA ALA A 177 17.32 10.86 -25.17
C ALA A 177 18.66 10.66 -24.44
N THR A 178 19.19 11.73 -23.83
CA THR A 178 20.44 11.68 -23.04
C THR A 178 20.30 10.87 -21.74
N GLN A 179 21.41 10.42 -21.15
CA GLN A 179 21.39 9.61 -19.92
C GLN A 179 20.67 10.30 -18.73
N GLU A 180 20.73 11.64 -18.64
CA GLU A 180 20.04 12.39 -17.60
C GLU A 180 18.53 12.44 -17.84
N GLU A 181 18.10 12.64 -19.09
CA GLU A 181 16.68 12.57 -19.50
C GLU A 181 16.12 11.16 -19.36
N GLN A 182 16.89 10.12 -19.67
CA GLN A 182 16.51 8.72 -19.46
C GLN A 182 16.21 8.44 -17.98
N LEU A 183 17.12 8.85 -17.09
CA LEU A 183 16.91 8.71 -15.64
C LEU A 183 15.69 9.53 -15.19
N LEU A 184 15.52 10.75 -15.69
CA LEU A 184 14.37 11.60 -15.36
C LEU A 184 13.03 11.00 -15.85
N ALA A 185 13.01 10.40 -17.04
CA ALA A 185 11.84 9.69 -17.58
C ALA A 185 11.51 8.44 -16.75
N ILE A 186 12.51 7.65 -16.34
CA ILE A 186 12.34 6.50 -15.45
C ILE A 186 11.80 6.95 -14.07
N ARG A 187 12.28 8.09 -13.53
CA ARG A 187 11.71 8.70 -12.32
C ARG A 187 10.25 9.08 -12.51
N TYR A 188 9.91 9.82 -13.57
CA TYR A 188 8.50 10.16 -13.85
C TYR A 188 7.62 8.91 -13.98
N VAL A 189 8.07 7.87 -14.69
CA VAL A 189 7.36 6.60 -14.80
C VAL A 189 7.08 5.96 -13.43
N PHE A 190 8.07 5.95 -12.53
CA PHE A 190 7.87 5.42 -11.18
C PHE A 190 6.80 6.20 -10.40
N LEU A 191 6.77 7.54 -10.52
CA LEU A 191 5.72 8.37 -9.92
C LEU A 191 4.32 8.06 -10.50
N LEU A 192 4.23 7.69 -11.78
CA LEU A 192 2.96 7.42 -12.47
C LEU A 192 2.29 6.11 -12.08
N LEU A 193 3.01 5.15 -11.48
CA LEU A 193 2.47 3.84 -11.12
C LEU A 193 1.29 3.94 -10.12
N PRO A 194 0.30 3.03 -10.18
CA PRO A 194 -0.68 2.85 -9.11
C PRO A 194 0.01 2.61 -7.77
N ASP A 195 -0.57 3.08 -6.67
CA ASP A 195 0.10 3.09 -5.36
C ASP A 195 0.46 1.68 -4.85
N GLU A 196 -0.35 0.67 -5.18
CA GLU A 196 -0.10 -0.73 -4.84
C GLU A 196 1.07 -1.31 -5.66
N THR A 197 1.09 -0.99 -6.95
CA THR A 197 2.14 -1.39 -7.90
C THR A 197 3.46 -0.71 -7.59
N ARG A 198 3.43 0.57 -7.18
CA ARG A 198 4.61 1.38 -6.84
C ARG A 198 5.36 0.79 -5.65
N ASP A 199 4.67 0.48 -4.56
CA ASP A 199 5.24 -0.16 -3.37
C ASP A 199 5.86 -1.54 -3.69
N VAL A 200 5.22 -2.31 -4.57
CA VAL A 200 5.74 -3.63 -5.00
C VAL A 200 6.96 -3.50 -5.92
N VAL A 201 6.97 -2.55 -6.85
CA VAL A 201 8.16 -2.24 -7.66
C VAL A 201 9.31 -1.80 -6.76
N GLU A 202 9.06 -0.88 -5.83
CA GLU A 202 10.05 -0.41 -4.85
C GLU A 202 10.64 -1.55 -4.01
N THR A 203 9.77 -2.43 -3.51
CA THR A 203 10.14 -3.65 -2.77
C THR A 203 11.02 -4.57 -3.61
N ILE A 204 10.67 -4.85 -4.86
CA ILE A 204 11.46 -5.71 -5.76
C ILE A 204 12.81 -5.04 -6.09
N LEU A 205 12.83 -3.75 -6.38
CA LEU A 205 14.07 -3.03 -6.73
C LEU A 205 15.05 -3.03 -5.55
N ARG A 206 14.60 -2.73 -4.32
CA ARG A 206 15.44 -2.85 -3.12
C ARG A 206 15.86 -4.29 -2.82
N PHE A 207 14.97 -5.26 -3.04
CA PHE A 207 15.30 -6.70 -2.92
C PHE A 207 16.42 -7.10 -3.89
N LEU A 208 16.33 -6.74 -5.18
CA LEU A 208 17.34 -7.08 -6.18
C LEU A 208 18.67 -6.35 -5.93
N LEU A 209 18.62 -5.10 -5.44
CA LEU A 209 19.81 -4.36 -5.03
C LEU A 209 20.51 -5.06 -3.85
N ASP A 210 19.79 -5.33 -2.76
CA ASP A 210 20.31 -6.00 -1.56
C ASP A 210 20.82 -7.43 -1.87
N VAL A 211 20.12 -8.19 -2.71
CA VAL A 211 20.60 -9.50 -3.20
C VAL A 211 21.91 -9.35 -3.98
N SER A 212 22.03 -8.36 -4.88
CA SER A 212 23.27 -8.16 -5.65
C SER A 212 24.47 -7.79 -4.75
N ILE A 213 24.25 -6.93 -3.75
CA ILE A 213 25.28 -6.50 -2.79
C ILE A 213 25.71 -7.69 -1.92
N ARG A 214 24.76 -8.45 -1.35
CA ARG A 214 25.05 -9.65 -0.55
C ARG A 214 25.70 -10.78 -1.35
N SER A 215 25.49 -10.81 -2.66
CA SER A 215 26.10 -11.80 -3.57
C SER A 215 27.56 -11.48 -3.93
N GLY A 216 28.09 -10.31 -3.53
CA GLY A 216 29.50 -9.93 -3.61
C GLY A 216 30.12 -10.14 -4.99
N ASN A 217 31.31 -10.75 -5.02
CA ASN A 217 32.06 -11.03 -6.25
C ASN A 217 31.49 -12.19 -7.10
N SER A 218 30.35 -12.78 -6.73
CA SER A 218 29.73 -13.82 -7.55
C SER A 218 29.19 -13.25 -8.86
N GLN A 219 28.89 -14.15 -9.81
CA GLN A 219 28.32 -13.81 -11.12
C GLN A 219 26.85 -13.30 -11.07
N ILE A 220 26.40 -12.70 -9.95
CA ILE A 220 25.04 -12.15 -9.71
C ILE A 220 25.12 -10.62 -9.57
N THR A 221 25.32 -9.93 -10.70
CA THR A 221 25.31 -8.46 -10.75
C THR A 221 23.90 -7.90 -10.93
N CYS A 222 23.66 -6.62 -10.62
CA CYS A 222 22.40 -5.91 -10.93
C CYS A 222 21.95 -6.12 -12.38
N ARG A 223 22.89 -6.13 -13.34
CA ARG A 223 22.61 -6.37 -14.76
C ARG A 223 22.11 -7.78 -15.03
N SER A 224 22.69 -8.78 -14.36
CA SER A 224 22.23 -10.17 -14.47
C SER A 224 20.83 -10.37 -13.88
N LEU A 225 20.54 -9.72 -12.75
CA LEU A 225 19.21 -9.75 -12.12
C LEU A 225 18.17 -9.03 -12.98
N ALA A 226 18.50 -7.84 -13.51
CA ALA A 226 17.64 -7.12 -14.46
C ALA A 226 17.25 -7.99 -15.66
N ARG A 227 18.23 -8.65 -16.30
CA ARG A 227 17.98 -9.59 -17.43
C ARG A 227 16.97 -10.69 -17.08
N ILE A 228 17.03 -11.22 -15.86
CA ILE A 228 16.14 -12.32 -15.39
C ILE A 228 14.75 -11.80 -15.05
N PHE A 229 14.64 -10.57 -14.53
CA PHE A 229 13.39 -9.97 -14.07
C PHE A 229 12.65 -9.13 -15.12
N VAL A 230 13.26 -8.74 -16.24
CA VAL A 230 12.56 -8.03 -17.35
C VAL A 230 11.19 -8.66 -17.71
N PRO A 231 11.04 -9.99 -17.87
CA PRO A 231 9.73 -10.61 -18.11
C PRO A 231 8.73 -10.45 -16.96
N SER A 232 9.20 -10.45 -15.71
CA SER A 232 8.34 -10.29 -14.51
C SER A 232 7.98 -8.83 -14.22
N ILE A 233 8.67 -7.85 -14.82
CA ILE A 233 8.41 -6.42 -14.62
C ILE A 233 7.59 -5.82 -15.78
N PHE A 234 7.90 -6.17 -17.04
CA PHE A 234 7.38 -5.48 -18.24
C PHE A 234 6.42 -6.31 -19.13
N GLN A 235 6.17 -7.60 -18.82
CA GLN A 235 5.35 -8.48 -19.67
C GLN A 235 4.17 -9.08 -18.89
N SER A 236 2.97 -9.11 -19.47
CA SER A 236 1.75 -9.63 -18.80
C SER A 236 1.62 -11.15 -18.93
N TYR A 237 1.11 -11.79 -17.88
CA TYR A 237 0.77 -13.21 -17.89
C TYR A 237 -0.30 -13.60 -18.93
N HIS A 238 -1.19 -12.70 -19.32
CA HIS A 238 -2.26 -13.06 -20.27
C HIS A 238 -1.75 -13.16 -21.71
N ASP A 239 -0.69 -12.42 -22.04
CA ASP A 239 0.09 -12.61 -23.27
C ASP A 239 0.92 -13.90 -23.21
N MET A 240 1.13 -14.49 -22.01
CA MET A 240 1.82 -15.78 -21.86
C MET A 240 0.94 -17.01 -22.16
N HIS A 241 -0.36 -16.96 -21.88
CA HIS A 241 -1.20 -18.17 -21.79
C HIS A 241 -2.40 -18.26 -22.75
N ASN A 242 -2.74 -17.21 -23.50
CA ASN A 242 -3.86 -17.24 -24.45
C ASN A 242 -3.51 -17.93 -25.78
N THR A 243 -2.73 -19.02 -25.71
CA THR A 243 -1.76 -19.40 -26.75
C THR A 243 -1.63 -20.92 -26.88
N SER A 244 -2.57 -21.54 -27.63
CA SER A 244 -2.43 -22.92 -28.16
C SER A 244 -1.37 -23.03 -29.29
N SER A 245 -0.51 -22.01 -29.40
CA SER A 245 0.52 -21.81 -30.41
C SER A 245 1.74 -21.22 -29.72
N LYS A 246 2.96 -21.61 -30.13
CA LYS A 246 4.23 -21.17 -29.53
C LYS A 246 4.50 -19.67 -29.76
N VAL A 247 3.82 -18.81 -29.02
CA VAL A 247 3.87 -17.34 -29.16
C VAL A 247 4.04 -16.73 -27.78
N LEU A 248 5.18 -16.08 -27.55
CA LEU A 248 5.45 -15.34 -26.33
C LEU A 248 6.70 -14.47 -26.53
N TRP A 249 6.49 -13.20 -26.88
CA TRP A 249 7.35 -12.33 -27.70
C TRP A 249 6.72 -12.09 -29.10
N TRP A 250 6.01 -10.98 -29.24
CA TRP A 250 5.80 -10.21 -30.49
C TRP A 250 5.88 -10.98 -31.84
N LYS A 251 4.88 -11.81 -32.17
CA LYS A 251 4.81 -12.51 -33.47
C LYS A 251 3.46 -12.38 -34.19
N TRP A 252 3.40 -12.21 -35.51
CA TRP A 252 4.39 -11.73 -36.51
C TRP A 252 3.67 -11.45 -37.84
N LYS A 253 4.27 -10.62 -38.70
CA LYS A 253 4.35 -10.93 -40.14
C LYS A 253 5.63 -10.33 -40.74
N LYS A 254 6.49 -11.23 -41.27
CA LYS A 254 7.68 -11.00 -42.12
C LYS A 254 9.03 -10.60 -41.45
N ASP A 255 10.07 -11.22 -42.02
CA ASP A 255 11.50 -10.81 -42.09
C ASP A 255 12.40 -10.75 -40.84
N LYS A 256 13.71 -10.69 -41.13
CA LYS A 256 14.86 -10.91 -40.20
C LYS A 256 15.22 -9.67 -39.38
N LEU A 257 14.75 -8.49 -39.79
CA LEU A 257 15.01 -7.21 -39.16
C LEU A 257 14.36 -7.12 -37.77
N ASP A 258 13.14 -7.66 -37.64
CA ASP A 258 12.38 -7.84 -36.40
C ASP A 258 13.23 -8.38 -35.24
N ALA A 259 13.98 -9.47 -35.49
CA ALA A 259 14.75 -10.13 -34.43
C ALA A 259 15.87 -9.25 -33.86
N ILE A 260 16.41 -8.33 -34.67
CA ILE A 260 17.44 -7.36 -34.25
C ILE A 260 16.81 -6.25 -33.40
N GLN A 261 15.66 -5.72 -33.84
CA GLN A 261 14.87 -4.74 -33.07
C GLN A 261 14.44 -5.31 -31.70
N GLN A 262 14.03 -6.58 -31.68
CA GLN A 262 13.51 -7.26 -30.49
C GLN A 262 14.61 -7.57 -29.47
N GLU A 263 15.81 -7.94 -29.92
CA GLU A 263 16.99 -8.04 -29.06
C GLU A 263 17.45 -6.66 -28.56
N SER A 264 17.41 -5.63 -29.42
CA SER A 264 17.69 -4.24 -29.04
C SER A 264 16.77 -3.78 -27.91
N GLU A 265 15.45 -3.96 -28.06
CA GLU A 265 14.46 -3.61 -27.03
C GLU A 265 14.62 -4.42 -25.74
N ARG A 266 15.00 -5.71 -25.83
CA ARG A 266 15.34 -6.51 -24.65
C ARG A 266 16.56 -5.95 -23.90
N LEU A 267 17.57 -5.47 -24.62
CA LEU A 267 18.75 -4.81 -24.05
C LEU A 267 18.43 -3.42 -23.48
N THR A 268 17.54 -2.66 -24.13
CA THR A 268 16.99 -1.40 -23.60
C THR A 268 16.26 -1.61 -22.27
N LEU A 269 15.41 -2.64 -22.16
CA LEU A 269 14.69 -2.95 -20.92
C LEU A 269 15.61 -3.54 -19.83
N GLU A 270 16.64 -4.31 -20.20
CA GLU A 270 17.69 -4.75 -19.28
C GLU A 270 18.45 -3.55 -18.67
N LEU A 271 18.81 -2.56 -19.50
CA LEU A 271 19.48 -1.33 -19.05
C LEU A 271 18.55 -0.44 -18.21
N CYS A 272 17.28 -0.32 -18.62
CA CYS A 272 16.24 0.40 -17.87
C CYS A 272 16.08 -0.17 -16.46
N LEU A 273 15.85 -1.48 -16.34
CA LEU A 273 15.67 -2.13 -15.03
C LEU A 273 16.97 -2.15 -14.21
N MET A 274 18.14 -2.30 -14.82
CA MET A 274 19.42 -2.11 -14.12
C MET A 274 19.55 -0.70 -13.55
N THR A 275 19.14 0.32 -14.31
CA THR A 275 19.12 1.73 -13.86
C THR A 275 18.14 1.93 -12.72
N MET A 276 16.95 1.32 -12.78
CA MET A 276 15.95 1.35 -11.71
C MET A 276 16.47 0.70 -10.41
N ILE A 277 17.12 -0.47 -10.50
CA ILE A 277 17.68 -1.18 -9.32
C ILE A 277 18.76 -0.32 -8.66
N LEU A 278 19.68 0.26 -9.45
CA LEU A 278 20.80 1.07 -8.95
C LEU A 278 20.39 2.45 -8.41
N ASN A 279 19.21 2.96 -8.77
CA ASN A 279 18.75 4.31 -8.41
C ASN A 279 17.41 4.31 -7.66
N VAL A 280 16.99 3.19 -7.06
CA VAL A 280 15.67 3.04 -6.41
C VAL A 280 15.34 4.17 -5.43
N ASP A 281 16.28 4.57 -4.56
CA ASP A 281 16.06 5.65 -3.58
C ASP A 281 16.05 7.07 -4.18
N LEU A 282 16.37 7.20 -5.47
CA LEU A 282 16.20 8.41 -6.29
C LEU A 282 14.89 8.36 -7.10
N LEU A 283 14.37 7.18 -7.43
CA LEU A 283 13.02 7.02 -7.99
C LEU A 283 11.96 7.42 -6.95
N CYS A 284 12.19 7.08 -5.68
CA CYS A 284 11.35 7.49 -4.55
C CYS A 284 11.43 8.98 -4.19
N ARG A 285 12.23 9.78 -4.90
CA ARG A 285 12.37 11.24 -4.70
C ARG A 285 11.71 12.00 -5.84
N VAL A 286 11.08 13.12 -5.51
CA VAL A 286 10.55 14.08 -6.49
C VAL A 286 11.71 14.87 -7.12
N PRO A 287 11.83 14.95 -8.45
CA PRO A 287 12.79 15.85 -9.11
C PRO A 287 12.57 17.31 -8.67
N ASN A 288 13.65 18.03 -8.34
CA ASN A 288 13.57 19.44 -7.89
C ASN A 288 12.65 20.31 -8.76
N SER A 289 12.73 20.16 -10.10
CA SER A 289 11.90 20.90 -11.06
C SER A 289 10.40 20.73 -10.84
N LEU A 290 9.92 19.53 -10.50
CA LEU A 290 8.52 19.30 -10.13
C LEU A 290 8.21 19.82 -8.71
N SER A 291 9.17 19.72 -7.79
CA SER A 291 9.01 20.18 -6.40
C SER A 291 8.85 21.70 -6.31
N GLU A 292 9.61 22.44 -7.12
CA GLU A 292 9.57 23.90 -7.23
C GLU A 292 8.30 24.39 -7.95
N GLU A 293 7.96 23.76 -9.08
CA GLU A 293 6.77 24.07 -9.89
C GLU A 293 5.45 23.86 -9.12
N LEU A 294 5.36 22.75 -8.37
CA LEU A 294 4.19 22.43 -7.55
C LEU A 294 4.22 23.03 -6.14
N LYS A 295 5.32 23.71 -5.77
CA LYS A 295 5.57 24.29 -4.43
C LYS A 295 5.35 23.28 -3.30
N LEU A 296 5.90 22.08 -3.44
CA LEU A 296 5.69 20.99 -2.49
C LEU A 296 6.29 21.32 -1.11
N PRO A 297 5.58 21.06 0.01
CA PRO A 297 6.06 21.39 1.34
C PRO A 297 7.19 20.45 1.78
N THR A 298 8.33 21.04 2.17
CA THR A 298 9.54 20.33 2.62
C THR A 298 9.44 19.77 4.03
N SER A 299 8.52 20.30 4.84
CA SER A 299 8.19 19.82 6.18
C SER A 299 6.70 20.05 6.43
N ARG A 300 6.10 19.23 7.29
CA ARG A 300 4.71 19.39 7.74
C ARG A 300 4.67 19.28 9.25
N LYS A 301 3.80 20.07 9.86
CA LYS A 301 3.43 19.95 11.28
C LYS A 301 1.93 19.78 11.38
N THR A 302 1.53 18.79 12.16
CA THR A 302 0.20 18.73 12.77
C THR A 302 0.05 19.89 13.78
N LYS A 303 -1.19 20.20 14.20
CA LYS A 303 -1.40 21.23 15.24
C LYS A 303 -0.98 20.67 16.60
N HIS A 304 -0.50 21.50 17.53
CA HIS A 304 -0.34 21.05 18.91
C HIS A 304 -1.71 20.80 19.55
N LEU A 305 -1.78 19.89 20.53
CA LEU A 305 -3.03 19.59 21.26
C LEU A 305 -3.66 20.86 21.86
N ASP A 306 -2.80 21.74 22.38
CA ASP A 306 -3.13 23.08 22.88
C ASP A 306 -3.92 23.92 21.86
N ASP A 307 -3.48 23.94 20.60
CA ASP A 307 -4.11 24.74 19.54
C ASP A 307 -5.41 24.12 19.06
N LEU A 308 -5.49 22.79 18.99
CA LEU A 308 -6.72 22.05 18.66
C LEU A 308 -7.82 22.32 19.69
N VAL A 309 -7.49 22.19 20.98
CA VAL A 309 -8.42 22.46 22.08
C VAL A 309 -8.87 23.93 22.04
N ARG A 310 -7.94 24.89 21.93
CA ARG A 310 -8.29 26.32 21.87
C ARG A 310 -9.16 26.67 20.66
N HIS A 311 -8.83 26.16 19.47
CA HIS A 311 -9.59 26.40 18.25
C HIS A 311 -11.07 25.99 18.40
N VAL A 312 -11.32 24.77 18.89
CA VAL A 312 -12.68 24.25 19.11
C VAL A 312 -13.37 24.91 20.31
N CYS A 313 -12.62 25.41 21.30
CA CYS A 313 -13.16 25.99 22.54
C CYS A 313 -13.32 27.52 22.54
N ASN A 314 -13.14 28.18 21.39
CA ASN A 314 -13.21 29.64 21.22
C ASN A 314 -12.05 30.40 21.89
N GLY A 315 -10.83 29.88 21.80
CA GLY A 315 -9.59 30.47 22.35
C GLY A 315 -9.20 29.95 23.73
N GLU A 316 -10.14 29.40 24.50
CA GLU A 316 -9.88 28.86 25.85
C GLU A 316 -9.27 27.45 25.79
N PHE A 317 -8.29 27.13 26.64
CA PHE A 317 -7.86 25.74 26.82
C PHE A 317 -8.82 25.01 27.78
N GLN A 318 -9.77 24.25 27.23
CA GLN A 318 -10.84 23.60 27.99
C GLN A 318 -11.06 22.14 27.53
N MET A 319 -10.19 21.22 27.95
CA MET A 319 -10.20 19.82 27.49
C MET A 319 -11.57 19.11 27.59
N LYS A 320 -12.32 19.34 28.70
CA LYS A 320 -13.67 18.75 28.88
C LYS A 320 -14.72 19.32 27.90
N LYS A 321 -14.56 20.58 27.49
CA LYS A 321 -15.38 21.29 26.49
C LYS A 321 -15.06 20.79 25.08
N TYR A 322 -13.77 20.61 24.77
CA TYR A 322 -13.30 20.00 23.53
C TYR A 322 -13.85 18.58 23.34
N ILE A 323 -13.58 17.67 24.28
CA ILE A 323 -14.04 16.27 24.27
C ILE A 323 -15.57 16.17 24.10
N THR A 324 -16.31 17.13 24.66
CA THR A 324 -17.78 17.15 24.56
C THR A 324 -18.26 17.64 23.19
N LYS A 325 -17.69 18.74 22.67
CA LYS A 325 -17.97 19.19 21.30
C LYS A 325 -17.61 18.13 20.25
N ASP A 326 -16.44 17.51 20.34
CA ASP A 326 -16.00 16.43 19.43
C ASP A 326 -17.00 15.27 19.41
N SER A 327 -17.39 14.78 20.59
CA SER A 327 -18.36 13.68 20.72
C SER A 327 -19.74 14.04 20.13
N GLU A 328 -20.21 15.27 20.34
CA GLU A 328 -21.51 15.74 19.87
C GLU A 328 -21.51 15.98 18.35
N GLN A 329 -20.44 16.57 17.82
CA GLN A 329 -20.22 16.76 16.37
C GLN A 329 -20.11 15.40 15.66
N PHE A 330 -19.35 14.45 16.21
CA PHE A 330 -19.25 13.09 15.67
C PHE A 330 -20.60 12.37 15.62
N LEU A 331 -21.38 12.39 16.71
CA LEU A 331 -22.69 11.73 16.77
C LEU A 331 -23.69 12.39 15.82
N GLN A 332 -23.68 13.72 15.69
CA GLN A 332 -24.51 14.46 14.72
C GLN A 332 -24.09 14.17 13.27
N TYR A 333 -22.79 14.04 13.01
CA TYR A 333 -22.27 13.64 11.71
C TYR A 333 -22.70 12.21 11.34
N LEU A 334 -22.60 11.27 12.29
CA LEU A 334 -22.99 9.88 12.11
C LEU A 334 -24.50 9.71 11.84
N SER A 335 -25.36 10.54 12.45
CA SER A 335 -26.82 10.50 12.21
C SER A 335 -27.25 11.19 10.92
N ASN A 336 -26.61 12.29 10.55
CA ASN A 336 -27.10 13.16 9.46
C ASN A 336 -26.44 12.86 8.10
N THR A 337 -25.25 12.25 8.10
CA THR A 337 -24.48 12.01 6.88
C THR A 337 -24.96 10.76 6.14
N LYS A 338 -25.26 10.95 4.84
CA LYS A 338 -25.52 9.83 3.92
C LYS A 338 -24.19 9.22 3.47
N PHE A 339 -23.91 8.02 3.97
CA PHE A 339 -22.84 7.15 3.48
C PHE A 339 -23.38 6.27 2.34
N LYS A 340 -22.56 6.02 1.31
CA LYS A 340 -22.87 5.10 0.22
C LYS A 340 -22.26 3.74 0.51
N ASN A 341 -23.07 2.67 0.52
CA ASN A 341 -22.57 1.31 0.75
C ASN A 341 -21.60 0.87 -0.36
N VAL A 342 -20.58 0.11 0.04
CA VAL A 342 -19.54 -0.46 -0.81
C VAL A 342 -19.58 -1.97 -0.62
N GLN A 343 -19.68 -2.73 -1.71
CA GLN A 343 -19.71 -4.19 -1.65
C GLN A 343 -18.32 -4.72 -1.28
N THR A 344 -18.26 -5.65 -0.33
CA THR A 344 -17.04 -6.41 0.00
C THR A 344 -17.34 -7.91 0.04
N ASN A 345 -16.28 -8.72 0.04
CA ASN A 345 -16.38 -10.17 0.23
C ASN A 345 -16.19 -10.58 1.71
N LEU A 346 -16.09 -9.61 2.64
CA LEU A 346 -15.77 -9.83 4.04
C LEU A 346 -17.04 -10.20 4.81
N THR A 347 -16.99 -11.27 5.59
CA THR A 347 -18.20 -11.88 6.16
C THR A 347 -18.72 -11.07 7.35
N GLY A 348 -19.89 -10.44 7.18
CA GLY A 348 -20.56 -9.68 8.24
C GLY A 348 -19.90 -8.35 8.59
N VAL A 349 -19.22 -7.71 7.63
CA VAL A 349 -18.68 -6.35 7.78
C VAL A 349 -19.37 -5.40 6.80
N ASP A 350 -20.19 -4.49 7.32
CA ASP A 350 -20.80 -3.43 6.53
C ASP A 350 -19.76 -2.35 6.24
N VAL A 351 -19.61 -1.96 4.98
CA VAL A 351 -18.63 -0.94 4.56
C VAL A 351 -19.34 0.13 3.73
N SER A 352 -19.07 1.39 4.05
CA SER A 352 -19.70 2.54 3.41
C SER A 352 -18.77 3.75 3.36
N ILE A 353 -18.92 4.56 2.32
CA ILE A 353 -18.05 5.71 2.02
C ILE A 353 -18.86 7.00 1.95
N HIS A 354 -18.35 8.07 2.53
CA HIS A 354 -18.80 9.43 2.31
C HIS A 354 -17.66 10.23 1.67
N LYS A 355 -17.98 11.02 0.63
CA LYS A 355 -17.05 11.97 0.03
C LYS A 355 -17.50 13.38 0.39
N PRO A 356 -16.72 14.14 1.17
CA PRO A 356 -17.06 15.54 1.45
C PRO A 356 -17.19 16.37 0.17
N SER A 357 -18.14 17.29 0.17
CA SER A 357 -18.21 18.35 -0.84
C SER A 357 -16.91 19.18 -0.82
N ILE A 358 -16.42 19.60 -1.99
CA ILE A 358 -15.27 20.51 -2.06
C ILE A 358 -15.72 21.90 -1.57
N ASN A 359 -15.52 22.17 -0.28
CA ASN A 359 -15.69 23.51 0.27
C ASN A 359 -14.48 24.37 -0.14
N THR A 360 -14.72 25.36 -1.00
CA THR A 360 -13.66 26.13 -1.69
C THR A 360 -13.02 27.23 -0.83
N CYS A 361 -12.85 26.99 0.47
CA CYS A 361 -12.52 28.03 1.46
C CYS A 361 -11.11 27.90 2.05
N ASP A 362 -10.66 26.69 2.39
CA ASP A 362 -9.33 26.44 2.95
C ASP A 362 -8.48 25.62 1.96
N SER A 363 -7.34 26.15 1.54
CA SER A 363 -6.46 25.54 0.52
C SER A 363 -5.79 24.24 0.97
N ASP A 364 -5.70 24.04 2.28
CA ASP A 364 -4.85 23.03 2.92
C ASP A 364 -5.66 21.79 3.33
N ASP A 365 -6.99 21.85 3.27
CA ASP A 365 -7.86 20.82 3.82
C ASP A 365 -8.06 19.65 2.84
N ILE A 366 -7.23 18.62 2.99
CA ILE A 366 -7.22 17.40 2.14
C ILE A 366 -8.64 16.79 2.04
N ASN A 367 -9.28 16.86 0.87
CA ASN A 367 -10.59 16.22 0.66
C ASN A 367 -10.43 14.70 0.44
N LEU A 368 -10.22 13.98 1.55
CA LEU A 368 -10.20 12.52 1.59
C LEU A 368 -11.61 11.95 1.84
N PRO A 369 -11.92 10.76 1.31
CA PRO A 369 -13.15 10.06 1.65
C PRO A 369 -13.15 9.64 3.13
N VAL A 370 -14.25 9.96 3.82
CA VAL A 370 -14.54 9.46 5.16
C VAL A 370 -15.17 8.08 5.02
N TRP A 371 -14.56 7.07 5.60
CA TRP A 371 -15.08 5.69 5.57
C TRP A 371 -15.78 5.37 6.88
N LYS A 372 -16.88 4.63 6.78
CA LYS A 372 -17.57 4.01 7.93
C LYS A 372 -17.66 2.50 7.70
N CYS A 373 -17.10 1.74 8.63
CA CYS A 373 -17.17 0.28 8.67
C CYS A 373 -17.85 -0.17 9.97
N SER A 374 -18.76 -1.14 9.90
CA SER A 374 -19.52 -1.65 11.04
C SER A 374 -19.47 -3.18 11.10
N ILE A 375 -19.39 -3.73 12.31
CA ILE A 375 -19.33 -5.18 12.57
C ILE A 375 -20.02 -5.52 13.89
N ASP A 376 -20.72 -6.65 13.96
CA ASP A 376 -21.18 -7.26 15.22
C ASP A 376 -20.18 -8.30 15.71
N ILE A 377 -19.79 -8.21 16.99
CA ILE A 377 -18.87 -9.13 17.67
C ILE A 377 -19.67 -10.00 18.66
N PRO A 378 -19.76 -11.32 18.46
CA PRO A 378 -20.53 -12.21 19.33
C PRO A 378 -19.87 -12.39 20.70
N ASN A 379 -20.65 -12.78 21.71
CA ASN A 379 -20.20 -13.18 23.05
C ASN A 379 -19.30 -12.16 23.77
N THR A 380 -19.51 -10.86 23.52
CA THR A 380 -18.70 -9.77 24.09
C THR A 380 -19.55 -8.64 24.65
N ASN A 381 -18.99 -7.92 25.63
CA ASN A 381 -19.52 -6.64 26.08
C ASN A 381 -18.63 -5.46 25.65
N VAL A 382 -19.23 -4.26 25.62
CA VAL A 382 -18.59 -2.98 25.26
C VAL A 382 -17.21 -2.81 25.92
N LYS A 383 -17.08 -3.06 27.23
CA LYS A 383 -15.81 -2.86 27.95
C LYS A 383 -14.68 -3.75 27.43
N GLN A 384 -14.95 -5.03 27.13
CA GLN A 384 -13.95 -5.94 26.57
C GLN A 384 -13.45 -5.46 25.20
N VAL A 385 -14.39 -5.04 24.34
CA VAL A 385 -14.08 -4.54 22.99
C VAL A 385 -13.30 -3.22 23.05
N CYS A 386 -13.66 -2.31 23.97
CA CYS A 386 -12.88 -1.09 24.22
C CYS A 386 -11.45 -1.39 24.68
N GLN A 387 -11.26 -2.36 25.59
CA GLN A 387 -9.92 -2.72 26.05
C GLN A 387 -9.05 -3.30 24.93
N ARG A 388 -9.62 -4.16 24.06
CA ARG A 388 -8.97 -4.74 22.88
C ARG A 388 -8.57 -3.68 21.84
N ILE A 389 -9.42 -2.68 21.59
CA ILE A 389 -9.14 -1.58 20.65
C ILE A 389 -8.07 -0.62 21.20
N LEU A 390 -8.13 -0.28 22.49
CA LEU A 390 -7.20 0.67 23.11
C LEU A 390 -5.80 0.08 23.31
N HIS A 391 -5.68 -1.11 23.90
CA HIS A 391 -4.43 -1.63 24.44
C HIS A 391 -3.85 -2.84 23.68
N GLU A 392 -4.65 -3.51 22.86
CA GLU A 392 -4.30 -4.81 22.27
C GLU A 392 -4.33 -4.79 20.72
N ARG A 393 -3.98 -3.65 20.11
CA ARG A 393 -3.95 -3.45 18.64
C ARG A 393 -3.09 -4.47 17.90
N TYR A 394 -2.01 -4.94 18.53
CA TYR A 394 -1.13 -5.99 18.03
C TYR A 394 -1.82 -7.35 17.79
N LEU A 395 -3.02 -7.57 18.35
CA LEU A 395 -3.78 -8.80 18.11
C LEU A 395 -4.66 -8.75 16.84
N TRP A 396 -4.94 -7.57 16.28
CA TRP A 396 -5.95 -7.40 15.23
C TRP A 396 -5.61 -6.47 14.07
N ASP A 397 -4.55 -5.66 14.16
CA ASP A 397 -4.03 -4.89 13.03
C ASP A 397 -2.76 -5.56 12.50
N ASN A 398 -2.89 -6.31 11.40
CA ASN A 398 -1.80 -7.12 10.82
C ASN A 398 -0.59 -6.29 10.31
N HIS A 399 -0.67 -4.97 10.36
CA HIS A 399 0.42 -4.05 10.01
C HIS A 399 1.08 -3.42 11.24
N PHE A 400 0.56 -3.65 12.44
CA PHE A 400 1.06 -3.04 13.67
C PHE A 400 2.45 -3.58 14.04
N ALA A 401 3.44 -2.69 14.13
CA ALA A 401 4.81 -3.04 14.49
C ALA A 401 5.09 -2.77 15.98
N GLU A 402 4.81 -1.56 16.47
CA GLU A 402 5.05 -1.15 17.85
C GLU A 402 4.16 0.03 18.27
N SER A 403 4.02 0.25 19.58
CA SER A 403 3.42 1.47 20.14
C SER A 403 3.97 1.82 21.52
N ARG A 404 3.83 3.08 21.91
CA ARG A 404 4.05 3.58 23.27
C ARG A 404 3.02 4.66 23.62
N THR A 405 2.52 4.66 24.86
CA THR A 405 1.88 5.85 25.43
C THR A 405 2.99 6.85 25.74
N VAL A 406 2.92 8.04 25.14
CA VAL A 406 3.90 9.12 25.26
C VAL A 406 3.63 9.96 26.51
N GLU A 407 2.35 10.22 26.77
CA GLU A 407 1.85 10.94 27.93
C GLU A 407 0.49 10.35 28.31
N LYS A 408 0.30 9.98 29.58
CA LYS A 408 -1.02 9.63 30.10
C LYS A 408 -1.58 10.85 30.82
N ILE A 409 -2.61 11.46 30.24
CA ILE A 409 -3.23 12.69 30.74
C ILE A 409 -4.28 12.36 31.81
N ASP A 410 -4.99 11.25 31.65
CA ASP A 410 -6.07 10.79 32.54
C ASP A 410 -6.28 9.26 32.35
N ASP A 411 -7.17 8.62 33.09
CA ASP A 411 -7.52 7.19 32.88
C ASP A 411 -8.25 6.92 31.55
N ASP A 412 -8.84 7.96 30.96
CA ASP A 412 -9.61 7.97 29.71
C ASP A 412 -8.98 8.85 28.62
N LYS A 413 -7.76 9.40 28.82
CA LYS A 413 -7.09 10.36 27.92
C LYS A 413 -5.58 10.12 27.85
N GLU A 414 -5.02 10.05 26.65
CA GLU A 414 -3.58 9.85 26.44
C GLU A 414 -3.08 10.49 25.14
N ILE A 415 -1.76 10.63 25.03
CA ILE A 415 -1.05 10.80 23.77
C ILE A 415 -0.37 9.47 23.46
N VAL A 416 -0.74 8.84 22.34
CA VAL A 416 -0.21 7.55 21.89
C VAL A 416 0.62 7.72 20.62
N GLN A 417 1.71 6.98 20.53
CA GLN A 417 2.51 6.84 19.32
C GLN A 417 2.54 5.39 18.88
N TYR A 418 2.43 5.14 17.57
CA TYR A 418 2.51 3.79 17.02
C TYR A 418 3.06 3.78 15.59
N VAL A 419 3.57 2.63 15.18
CA VAL A 419 4.20 2.37 13.88
C VAL A 419 3.44 1.26 13.16
N LEU A 420 3.14 1.48 11.87
CA LEU A 420 2.58 0.50 10.96
C LEU A 420 3.59 0.13 9.86
N ASN A 421 3.95 -1.15 9.79
CA ASN A 421 4.74 -1.73 8.71
C ASN A 421 3.80 -2.42 7.69
N PHE A 422 3.75 -1.91 6.46
CA PHE A 422 3.00 -2.53 5.38
C PHE A 422 3.84 -3.48 4.51
N LEU A 423 5.16 -3.23 4.39
CA LEU A 423 6.14 -4.01 3.63
C LEU A 423 7.55 -3.68 4.14
N ASP A 424 8.35 -4.67 4.54
CA ASP A 424 9.68 -4.52 5.18
C ASP A 424 10.74 -3.74 4.39
N LEU A 425 10.49 -3.49 3.10
CA LEU A 425 11.38 -2.77 2.19
C LEU A 425 10.85 -1.40 1.77
N VAL A 426 9.75 -0.93 2.38
CA VAL A 426 9.12 0.39 2.17
C VAL A 426 9.10 1.14 3.51
N PRO A 427 9.20 2.48 3.57
CA PRO A 427 9.18 3.20 4.84
C PRO A 427 7.90 2.92 5.66
N VAL A 428 8.07 2.54 6.93
CA VAL A 428 6.95 2.38 7.89
C VAL A 428 6.17 3.69 8.06
N ARG A 429 4.93 3.60 8.54
CA ARG A 429 4.06 4.77 8.79
C ARG A 429 3.88 5.00 10.28
N SER A 430 4.34 6.16 10.74
CA SER A 430 4.40 6.50 12.17
C SER A 430 3.38 7.58 12.51
N PHE A 431 2.65 7.38 13.58
CA PHE A 431 1.54 8.21 14.03
C PHE A 431 1.78 8.71 15.45
N CYS A 432 1.35 9.94 15.72
CA CYS A 432 1.32 10.54 17.05
C CYS A 432 -0.06 11.16 17.25
N GLU A 433 -0.87 10.58 18.12
CA GLU A 433 -2.30 10.90 18.27
C GLU A 433 -2.64 11.27 19.70
N PHE A 434 -3.45 12.33 19.89
CA PHE A 434 -4.24 12.46 21.10
C PHE A 434 -5.43 11.52 20.98
N ARG A 435 -5.63 10.68 22.00
CA ARG A 435 -6.69 9.67 22.06
C ARG A 435 -7.47 9.82 23.36
N PHE A 436 -8.80 9.78 23.28
CA PHE A 436 -9.67 9.73 24.46
C PHE A 436 -10.79 8.71 24.32
N SER A 437 -11.38 8.32 25.45
CA SER A 437 -12.61 7.54 25.49
C SER A 437 -13.68 8.25 26.32
N LYS A 438 -14.95 8.20 25.89
CA LYS A 438 -16.08 8.83 26.57
C LYS A 438 -17.27 7.87 26.64
N LYS A 439 -17.86 7.74 27.83
CA LYS A 439 -19.14 7.02 28.00
C LYS A 439 -20.27 7.84 27.38
N ILE A 440 -21.04 7.23 26.49
CA ILE A 440 -22.21 7.82 25.86
C ILE A 440 -23.45 7.15 26.47
N THR A 441 -24.14 7.88 27.34
CA THR A 441 -25.41 7.45 27.95
C THR A 441 -26.57 7.87 27.06
N SER A 442 -27.35 6.91 26.55
CA SER A 442 -28.58 7.25 25.84
C SER A 442 -29.62 7.82 26.80
N ARG A 443 -30.37 8.84 26.36
CA ARG A 443 -31.56 9.33 27.09
C ARG A 443 -32.79 8.44 26.92
N SER A 444 -32.79 7.53 25.93
CA SER A 444 -33.94 6.66 25.63
C SER A 444 -33.85 5.25 26.23
N VAL A 445 -32.65 4.79 26.59
CA VAL A 445 -32.40 3.47 27.17
C VAL A 445 -31.32 3.61 28.26
N PRO A 446 -31.69 3.59 29.57
CA PRO A 446 -30.74 3.89 30.65
C PRO A 446 -29.58 2.91 30.78
N ASP A 447 -29.83 1.61 30.55
CA ASP A 447 -28.87 0.54 30.86
C ASP A 447 -27.84 0.29 29.76
N THR A 448 -28.10 0.73 28.52
CA THR A 448 -27.15 0.59 27.40
C THR A 448 -26.07 1.66 27.49
N THR A 449 -24.97 1.32 28.16
CA THR A 449 -23.75 2.15 28.20
C THR A 449 -22.93 1.95 26.93
N ALA A 450 -23.04 2.90 26.00
CA ALA A 450 -22.19 2.97 24.82
C ALA A 450 -20.85 3.63 25.15
N MET A 451 -19.83 3.37 24.33
CA MET A 451 -18.51 3.99 24.42
C MET A 451 -18.14 4.61 23.08
N LEU A 452 -17.64 5.84 23.12
CA LEU A 452 -16.91 6.46 22.03
C LEU A 452 -15.42 6.41 22.36
N ILE A 453 -14.59 5.99 21.41
CA ILE A 453 -13.15 6.27 21.38
C ILE A 453 -12.93 7.26 20.24
N SER A 454 -12.16 8.32 20.46
CA SER A 454 -11.82 9.35 19.47
C SER A 454 -10.29 9.53 19.44
N ALA A 455 -9.71 9.68 18.26
CA ALA A 455 -8.28 9.93 18.08
C ALA A 455 -8.00 10.87 16.90
N VAL A 456 -7.04 11.78 17.09
CA VAL A 456 -6.61 12.82 16.14
C VAL A 456 -5.10 13.03 16.21
N SER A 457 -4.43 13.21 15.06
CA SER A 457 -2.98 13.42 15.04
C SER A 457 -2.56 14.82 15.50
N ILE A 458 -1.53 14.88 16.35
CA ILE A 458 -1.00 16.12 16.95
C ILE A 458 0.49 16.28 16.66
N ASP A 459 1.04 17.50 16.71
CA ASP A 459 2.49 17.70 16.81
C ASP A 459 2.89 17.69 18.29
N HIS A 460 3.92 16.93 18.63
CA HIS A 460 4.38 16.72 19.99
C HIS A 460 5.91 16.62 20.01
N LEU A 461 6.55 17.15 21.06
CA LEU A 461 8.02 17.26 21.10
C LEU A 461 8.73 15.90 20.97
N GLN A 462 8.09 14.82 21.44
CA GLN A 462 8.60 13.44 21.32
C GLN A 462 8.21 12.72 20.01
N ASN A 463 7.74 13.42 18.97
CA ASN A 463 7.41 12.83 17.66
C ASN A 463 8.67 12.44 16.85
N HIS A 464 9.84 12.96 17.23
CA HIS A 464 11.12 12.79 16.52
C HIS A 464 11.79 11.40 16.65
N PHE A 465 11.20 10.45 17.37
CA PHE A 465 11.87 9.20 17.77
C PHE A 465 11.49 7.95 16.97
N LEU A 466 10.45 7.99 16.14
CA LEU A 466 10.00 6.83 15.36
C LEU A 466 10.48 6.94 13.90
N PRO A 467 10.96 5.84 13.28
CA PRO A 467 11.40 5.85 11.89
C PRO A 467 10.24 6.00 10.89
N GLY A 468 10.57 6.19 9.61
CA GLY A 468 9.59 6.12 8.51
C GLY A 468 8.97 7.47 8.12
N SER A 469 7.73 7.43 7.66
CA SER A 469 6.96 8.59 7.18
C SER A 469 5.76 8.86 8.08
N ILE A 470 5.48 10.14 8.34
CA ILE A 470 4.39 10.54 9.24
C ILE A 470 3.03 10.31 8.58
N GLY A 471 2.16 9.57 9.25
CA GLY A 471 0.73 9.51 8.96
C GLY A 471 -0.05 10.57 9.73
N ILE A 472 -1.13 11.07 9.14
CA ILE A 472 -2.03 12.07 9.73
C ILE A 472 -3.45 11.49 9.79
N THR A 473 -3.85 11.07 10.98
CA THR A 473 -5.25 10.84 11.33
C THR A 473 -5.92 12.20 11.50
N LYS A 474 -6.85 12.55 10.61
CA LYS A 474 -7.72 13.72 10.79
C LYS A 474 -8.76 13.41 11.86
N ASP A 475 -9.48 12.30 11.65
CA ASP A 475 -10.56 11.83 12.50
C ASP A 475 -10.52 10.30 12.54
N MET A 476 -10.58 9.71 13.73
CA MET A 476 -10.71 8.27 13.95
C MET A 476 -11.61 8.02 15.15
N HIS A 477 -12.84 7.59 14.89
CA HIS A 477 -13.86 7.36 15.92
C HIS A 477 -14.30 5.90 15.92
N TYR A 478 -14.29 5.25 17.07
CA TYR A 478 -14.94 3.95 17.29
C TYR A 478 -16.13 4.15 18.21
N TYR A 479 -17.34 3.98 17.68
CA TYR A 479 -18.58 3.97 18.44
C TYR A 479 -18.98 2.51 18.71
N ILE A 480 -19.03 2.15 19.99
CA ILE A 480 -19.12 0.77 20.46
C ILE A 480 -20.37 0.65 21.33
N THR A 481 -21.33 -0.17 20.90
CA THR A 481 -22.65 -0.31 21.54
C THR A 481 -22.98 -1.77 21.80
N PRO A 482 -23.83 -2.10 22.79
CA PRO A 482 -24.56 -3.36 22.78
C PRO A 482 -25.34 -3.48 21.45
N SER A 483 -25.35 -4.64 20.83
CA SER A 483 -26.10 -4.84 19.58
C SER A 483 -27.61 -4.75 19.83
N THR A 484 -28.31 -4.00 18.99
CA THR A 484 -29.77 -3.85 19.05
C THR A 484 -30.52 -4.99 18.35
N THR A 485 -29.81 -5.81 17.57
CA THR A 485 -30.37 -6.91 16.77
C THR A 485 -30.04 -8.28 17.34
N GLN A 486 -28.91 -8.44 18.04
CA GLN A 486 -28.40 -9.73 18.52
C GLN A 486 -27.99 -9.65 20.00
N PRO A 487 -28.80 -10.22 20.93
CA PRO A 487 -28.46 -10.25 22.35
C PRO A 487 -27.10 -10.93 22.61
N GLY A 488 -26.28 -10.33 23.48
CA GLY A 488 -24.92 -10.82 23.79
C GLY A 488 -23.85 -10.46 22.75
N HIS A 489 -24.19 -9.69 21.72
CA HIS A 489 -23.24 -9.14 20.76
C HIS A 489 -22.92 -7.67 21.07
N THR A 490 -21.72 -7.23 20.72
CA THR A 490 -21.31 -5.82 20.75
C THR A 490 -21.06 -5.34 19.32
N THR A 491 -21.77 -4.30 18.89
CA THR A 491 -21.56 -3.64 17.60
C THR A 491 -20.41 -2.64 17.70
N VAL A 492 -19.46 -2.71 16.78
CA VAL A 492 -18.42 -1.68 16.58
C VAL A 492 -18.72 -0.97 15.27
N THR A 493 -18.86 0.35 15.33
CA THR A 493 -18.89 1.24 14.16
C THR A 493 -17.66 2.14 14.18
N GLN A 494 -16.73 1.88 13.27
CA GLN A 494 -15.56 2.70 13.04
C GLN A 494 -15.86 3.73 11.96
N VAL A 495 -15.51 5.00 12.20
CA VAL A 495 -15.50 6.07 11.21
C VAL A 495 -14.09 6.65 11.15
N ALA A 496 -13.52 6.81 9.95
CA ALA A 496 -12.13 7.19 9.79
C ALA A 496 -11.85 8.08 8.57
N CYS A 497 -10.97 9.06 8.78
CA CYS A 497 -10.35 9.90 7.77
C CYS A 497 -8.85 10.04 8.09
N VAL A 498 -8.00 9.36 7.32
CA VAL A 498 -6.56 9.22 7.60
C VAL A 498 -5.76 9.37 6.30
N ASP A 499 -4.70 10.17 6.32
CA ASP A 499 -3.67 10.16 5.27
C ASP A 499 -2.41 9.45 5.79
N PHE A 500 -2.07 8.29 5.24
CA PHE A 500 -0.82 7.57 5.53
C PHE A 500 0.42 8.23 4.92
N SER A 501 0.27 9.30 4.13
CA SER A 501 1.28 9.88 3.25
C SER A 501 1.80 8.91 2.17
N GLY A 502 2.19 9.44 1.01
CA GLY A 502 2.66 8.66 -0.13
C GLY A 502 1.57 7.88 -0.87
N ARG A 503 0.30 8.32 -0.85
CA ARG A 503 -0.85 7.63 -1.46
C ARG A 503 -1.72 8.60 -2.28
N SER A 504 -2.07 8.25 -3.53
CA SER A 504 -3.01 9.04 -4.34
C SER A 504 -4.46 8.92 -3.83
N SER A 505 -5.34 9.87 -4.17
CA SER A 505 -6.74 9.83 -3.69
C SER A 505 -7.48 8.59 -4.18
N GLN A 506 -7.10 8.07 -5.35
CA GLN A 506 -7.61 6.82 -5.90
C GLN A 506 -7.38 5.64 -4.94
N TRP A 507 -6.27 5.59 -4.22
CA TRP A 507 -6.00 4.54 -3.23
C TRP A 507 -6.93 4.66 -2.01
N TYR A 508 -7.16 5.88 -1.51
CA TYR A 508 -8.13 6.12 -0.43
C TYR A 508 -9.56 5.78 -0.83
N GLU A 509 -9.93 5.96 -2.10
CA GLU A 509 -11.26 5.61 -2.62
C GLU A 509 -11.46 4.11 -2.90
N ASN A 510 -10.38 3.35 -3.12
CA ASN A 510 -10.49 1.96 -3.59
C ASN A 510 -9.90 0.92 -2.62
N VAL A 511 -9.07 1.31 -1.66
CA VAL A 511 -8.34 0.38 -0.78
C VAL A 511 -8.59 0.68 0.70
N PHE A 512 -8.47 1.94 1.14
CA PHE A 512 -8.45 2.28 2.58
C PHE A 512 -9.63 1.70 3.38
N GLY A 513 -10.87 1.82 2.89
CA GLY A 513 -12.05 1.24 3.54
C GLY A 513 -12.01 -0.28 3.69
N TYR A 514 -11.36 -1.00 2.76
CA TYR A 514 -11.17 -2.44 2.86
C TYR A 514 -10.12 -2.79 3.93
N LEU A 515 -9.11 -1.95 4.16
CA LEU A 515 -8.15 -2.15 5.25
C LEU A 515 -8.84 -2.05 6.62
N LEU A 516 -9.68 -1.02 6.80
CA LEU A 516 -10.49 -0.85 8.01
C LEU A 516 -11.40 -2.07 8.23
N ALA A 517 -12.05 -2.55 7.18
CA ALA A 517 -12.92 -3.72 7.24
C ALA A 517 -12.18 -5.04 7.54
N ASN A 518 -10.97 -5.25 6.99
CA ASN A 518 -10.11 -6.39 7.32
C ASN A 518 -9.63 -6.32 8.79
N ASN A 519 -9.31 -5.11 9.30
CA ASN A 519 -8.93 -4.92 10.69
C ASN A 519 -10.11 -5.11 11.66
N LEU A 520 -11.34 -4.70 11.29
CA LEU A 520 -12.56 -4.99 12.06
C LEU A 520 -12.91 -6.49 12.04
N GLN A 521 -12.77 -7.17 10.91
CA GLN A 521 -12.92 -8.63 10.86
C GLN A 521 -11.90 -9.29 11.79
N SER A 522 -10.61 -8.95 11.66
CA SER A 522 -9.54 -9.47 12.51
C SER A 522 -9.85 -9.22 14.00
N LEU A 523 -10.33 -8.02 14.36
CA LEU A 523 -10.75 -7.65 15.71
C LEU A 523 -11.83 -8.59 16.26
N ARG A 524 -12.91 -8.84 15.52
CA ARG A 524 -13.94 -9.83 15.91
C ARG A 524 -13.33 -11.22 16.07
N ASP A 525 -12.50 -11.61 15.12
CA ASP A 525 -11.94 -12.95 15.06
C ASP A 525 -10.97 -13.20 16.25
N THR A 526 -10.44 -12.15 16.90
CA THR A 526 -9.73 -12.23 18.20
C THR A 526 -10.58 -12.57 19.43
N PHE A 527 -11.91 -12.59 19.30
CA PHE A 527 -12.85 -13.02 20.34
C PHE A 527 -13.49 -14.38 20.04
N THR A 528 -13.61 -14.76 18.76
CA THR A 528 -14.20 -16.06 18.36
C THR A 528 -13.17 -17.18 18.27
N ASN A 529 -11.93 -16.88 17.85
CA ASN A 529 -10.90 -17.91 17.67
C ASN A 529 -10.15 -18.20 18.97
N SER A 530 -10.47 -19.31 19.63
CA SER A 530 -9.81 -19.82 20.84
C SER A 530 -8.33 -20.22 20.66
N LYS A 531 -7.72 -19.90 19.51
CA LYS A 531 -6.38 -20.31 19.07
C LYS A 531 -5.47 -19.13 18.70
N ILE A 532 -5.60 -17.97 19.36
CA ILE A 532 -4.50 -16.99 19.34
C ILE A 532 -3.29 -17.64 20.01
N VAL A 533 -2.28 -17.94 19.21
CA VAL A 533 -0.97 -18.41 19.66
C VAL A 533 -0.33 -17.28 20.47
N LYS A 534 0.21 -17.60 21.66
CA LYS A 534 1.06 -16.67 22.39
C LYS A 534 2.32 -16.39 21.58
N VAL A 535 2.54 -15.13 21.25
CA VAL A 535 3.84 -14.60 20.80
C VAL A 535 4.84 -14.68 21.96
#